data_AF-L5N0L6-F1
#
_entry.id   AF-L5N0L6-F1
#
_cell.length_a   1.000
_cell.length_b   1.000
_cell.length_c   1.000
_cell.angle_alpha   90.00
_cell.angle_beta   90.00
_cell.angle_gamma   90.00
#
_symmetry.space_group_name_H-M   'P 1'
#
loop_
_entity.id
_entity.type
_entity.pdbx_description
1 polymer ?
#
loop_
_entity_poly.entity_id
_entity_poly.type
_entity_poly.pdbx_seq_one_letter_code
_entity_poly.pdbx_strand_id
1 'polypeptide(L)'
;MSDAGSGGVSDLFAIAARELRTVVRTPAVVALSVVFGLTVVAVAAAGSGARGGYVPLVLDLVPFVEALVPLLAVALCYRAVLSDRESGELDVLRTFDVSRPAYVGGVYLGRGLALVFVVFGSLLAAGATVPVLSPPDPTFLALNEAADSPVAFLRFSVLAVLFALAVAAVAL
;
A
#
# COMPACT_ATOMS: atom_id res chain seq x y z
N MET A 1 -31.32 -8.94 -20.22
CA MET A 1 -30.02 -9.55 -19.85
C MET A 1 -28.88 -8.53 -19.65
N SER A 2 -29.14 -7.21 -19.73
CA SER A 2 -28.14 -6.14 -19.51
C SER A 2 -28.04 -5.66 -18.05
N ASP A 3 -29.05 -5.89 -17.21
CA ASP A 3 -29.09 -5.38 -15.83
C ASP A 3 -28.25 -6.18 -14.82
N ALA A 4 -27.92 -7.44 -15.12
CA ALA A 4 -27.10 -8.26 -14.23
C ALA A 4 -25.64 -7.76 -14.16
N GLY A 5 -25.13 -7.17 -15.25
CA GLY A 5 -23.77 -6.65 -15.34
C GLY A 5 -23.58 -5.32 -14.60
N SER A 6 -24.57 -4.42 -14.66
CA SER A 6 -24.56 -3.14 -13.94
C SER A 6 -24.75 -3.32 -12.43
N GLY A 7 -25.58 -4.29 -12.02
CA GLY A 7 -25.75 -4.68 -10.62
C GLY A 7 -24.44 -5.15 -9.98
N GLY A 8 -23.74 -6.11 -10.61
CA GLY A 8 -22.49 -6.64 -10.06
C GLY A 8 -21.35 -5.62 -9.93
N VAL A 9 -21.25 -4.67 -10.87
CA VAL A 9 -20.27 -3.57 -10.78
C VAL A 9 -20.61 -2.60 -9.65
N SER A 10 -21.89 -2.28 -9.49
CA SER A 10 -22.37 -1.39 -8.42
C SER A 10 -22.11 -2.01 -7.03
N ASP A 11 -22.36 -3.31 -6.89
CA ASP A 11 -22.09 -4.06 -5.66
C ASP A 11 -20.60 -4.06 -5.33
N LEU A 12 -19.74 -4.30 -6.32
CA LEU A 12 -18.29 -4.25 -6.15
C LEU A 12 -17.80 -2.90 -5.62
N PHE A 13 -18.28 -1.79 -6.19
CA PHE A 13 -17.90 -0.45 -5.71
C PHE A 13 -18.46 -0.12 -4.33
N ALA A 14 -19.69 -0.56 -4.04
CA ALA A 14 -20.29 -0.39 -2.72
C ALA A 14 -19.47 -1.13 -1.64
N ILE A 15 -19.04 -2.35 -1.92
CA ILE A 15 -18.19 -3.16 -1.04
C ILE A 15 -16.81 -2.50 -0.88
N ALA A 16 -16.19 -2.03 -1.97
CA ALA A 16 -14.90 -1.34 -1.90
C ALA A 16 -14.96 -0.07 -1.04
N ALA A 17 -16.01 0.74 -1.20
CA ALA A 17 -16.21 1.95 -0.40
C ALA A 17 -16.47 1.63 1.09
N ARG A 18 -17.21 0.56 1.38
CA ARG A 18 -17.41 0.05 2.74
C ARG A 18 -16.07 -0.34 3.35
N GLU A 19 -15.29 -1.18 2.68
CA GLU A 19 -14.01 -1.66 3.21
C GLU A 19 -13.01 -0.54 3.44
N LEU A 20 -12.90 0.41 2.51
CA LEU A 20 -12.03 1.58 2.68
C LEU A 20 -12.43 2.39 3.92
N ARG A 21 -13.73 2.58 4.15
CA ARG A 21 -14.24 3.27 5.35
C ARG A 21 -13.94 2.48 6.62
N THR A 22 -14.04 1.15 6.58
CA THR A 22 -13.70 0.27 7.69
C THR A 22 -12.24 0.42 8.09
N VAL A 23 -11.32 0.43 7.12
CA VAL A 23 -9.88 0.64 7.36
C VAL A 23 -9.63 1.96 8.09
N VAL A 24 -10.18 3.07 7.60
CA VAL A 24 -9.96 4.40 8.18
C VAL A 24 -10.60 4.55 9.56
N ARG A 25 -11.69 3.84 9.84
CA ARG A 25 -12.37 3.89 11.15
C ARG A 25 -11.81 2.92 12.17
N THR A 26 -10.92 2.02 11.80
CA THR A 26 -10.36 1.03 12.72
C THR A 26 -9.04 1.56 13.29
N PRO A 27 -9.00 1.98 14.58
CA PRO A 27 -7.84 2.67 15.13
C PRO A 27 -6.57 1.82 15.13
N ALA A 28 -6.69 0.50 15.33
CA ALA A 28 -5.54 -0.42 15.23
C ALA A 28 -4.93 -0.43 13.82
N VAL A 29 -5.77 -0.38 12.79
CA VAL A 29 -5.34 -0.34 11.40
C VAL A 29 -4.70 1.00 11.06
N VAL A 30 -5.29 2.11 11.51
CA VAL A 30 -4.71 3.44 11.35
C VAL A 30 -3.35 3.52 12.05
N ALA A 31 -3.25 3.03 13.29
CA ALA A 31 -2.01 3.00 14.04
C ALA A 31 -0.92 2.21 13.31
N LEU A 32 -1.26 1.03 12.76
CA LEU A 32 -0.32 0.23 11.97
C LEU A 32 0.17 0.99 10.73
N SER A 33 -0.74 1.63 9.98
CA SER A 33 -0.39 2.44 8.81
C SER A 33 0.51 3.64 9.16
N VAL A 34 0.23 4.29 10.29
CA VAL A 34 1.07 5.39 10.81
C VAL A 34 2.46 4.88 11.20
N VAL A 35 2.55 3.77 11.93
CA VAL A 35 3.84 3.17 12.31
C VAL A 35 4.65 2.79 11.07
N PHE A 36 4.01 2.19 10.06
CA PHE A 36 4.66 1.91 8.78
C PHE A 36 5.24 3.20 8.15
N GLY A 37 4.43 4.24 8.00
CA GLY A 37 4.86 5.49 7.38
C GLY A 37 5.97 6.19 8.17
N LEU A 38 5.84 6.25 9.50
CA LEU A 38 6.88 6.77 10.39
C LEU A 38 8.18 5.97 10.26
N THR A 39 8.11 4.65 10.11
CA THR A 39 9.29 3.80 9.94
C THR A 39 9.99 4.12 8.62
N VAL A 40 9.24 4.24 7.52
CA VAL A 40 9.79 4.61 6.20
C VAL A 40 10.49 5.98 6.27
N VAL A 41 9.85 6.97 6.88
CA VAL A 41 10.43 8.31 7.03
C VAL A 41 11.65 8.31 7.97
N ALA A 42 11.58 7.55 9.07
CA ALA A 42 12.69 7.43 10.02
C ALA A 42 13.93 6.77 9.37
N VAL A 43 13.73 5.73 8.56
CA VAL A 43 14.82 5.10 7.78
C VAL A 43 15.42 6.10 6.80
N ALA A 44 14.58 6.84 6.07
CA ALA A 44 15.06 7.86 5.14
C ALA A 44 15.88 8.96 5.84
N ALA A 45 15.47 9.37 7.05
CA ALA A 45 16.14 10.42 7.82
C ALA A 45 17.44 9.94 8.52
N ALA A 46 17.44 8.70 9.02
CA ALA A 46 18.57 8.09 9.72
C ALA A 46 19.64 7.58 8.74
N GLY A 47 19.23 7.16 7.54
CA GLY A 47 20.11 6.73 6.47
C GLY A 47 20.96 7.86 5.90
N SER A 48 22.00 7.46 5.15
CA SER A 48 22.76 8.40 4.32
C SER A 48 22.03 8.78 3.04
N GLY A 49 21.02 7.99 2.65
CA GLY A 49 20.39 8.04 1.34
C GLY A 49 19.75 9.37 1.01
N ALA A 50 18.95 9.93 1.92
CA ALA A 50 18.28 11.22 1.70
C ALA A 50 19.24 12.40 1.47
N ARG A 51 20.52 12.29 1.88
CA ARG A 51 21.58 13.27 1.61
C ARG A 51 22.46 12.88 0.41
N GLY A 52 22.41 11.62 0.01
CA GLY A 52 23.22 11.04 -1.06
C GLY A 52 22.53 10.97 -2.41
N GLY A 53 21.21 11.20 -2.48
CA GLY A 53 20.44 11.14 -3.72
C GLY A 53 19.30 10.12 -3.69
N TYR A 54 18.61 9.96 -4.82
CA TYR A 54 17.47 9.04 -4.91
C TYR A 54 17.89 7.58 -4.88
N VAL A 55 18.97 7.20 -5.56
CA VAL A 55 19.48 5.82 -5.61
C VAL A 55 19.96 5.34 -4.23
N PRO A 56 20.81 6.09 -3.50
CA PRO A 56 21.12 5.78 -2.11
C PRO A 56 19.89 5.64 -1.21
N LEU A 57 18.89 6.52 -1.37
CA LEU A 57 17.64 6.41 -0.61
C LEU A 57 16.86 5.12 -0.94
N VAL A 58 16.83 4.69 -2.21
CA VAL A 58 16.25 3.39 -2.58
C VAL A 58 17.00 2.26 -1.86
N LEU A 59 18.33 2.27 -1.87
CA LEU A 59 19.13 1.22 -1.21
C LEU A 59 18.87 1.15 0.29
N ASP A 60 18.72 2.30 0.95
CA ASP A 60 18.37 2.35 2.38
C ASP A 60 16.96 1.79 2.65
N LEU A 61 16.02 1.99 1.73
CA LEU A 61 14.61 1.62 1.91
C LEU A 61 14.28 0.19 1.46
N VAL A 62 15.00 -0.39 0.50
CA VAL A 62 14.71 -1.72 -0.07
C VAL A 62 14.51 -2.80 1.01
N PRO A 63 15.41 -2.99 2.00
CA PRO A 63 15.24 -4.03 3.01
C PRO A 63 13.96 -3.86 3.84
N PHE A 64 13.60 -2.60 4.13
CA PHE A 64 12.40 -2.28 4.89
C PHE A 64 11.14 -2.45 4.06
N VAL A 65 11.17 -2.09 2.78
CA VAL A 65 10.06 -2.34 1.86
C VAL A 65 9.83 -3.85 1.70
N GLU A 66 10.88 -4.63 1.50
CA GLU A 66 10.81 -6.09 1.36
C GLU A 66 10.20 -6.77 2.61
N ALA A 67 10.52 -6.28 3.81
CA ALA A 67 10.01 -6.83 5.05
C ALA A 67 8.63 -6.28 5.45
N LEU A 68 8.44 -4.96 5.43
CA LEU A 68 7.28 -4.30 6.02
C LEU A 68 6.07 -4.28 5.08
N VAL A 69 6.27 -4.20 3.76
CA VAL A 69 5.13 -4.17 2.83
C VAL A 69 4.32 -5.47 2.89
N PRO A 70 4.92 -6.68 2.88
CA PRO A 70 4.17 -7.92 3.04
C PRO A 70 3.45 -7.99 4.38
N LEU A 71 4.11 -7.59 5.47
CA LEU A 71 3.53 -7.58 6.80
C LEU A 71 2.31 -6.65 6.87
N LEU A 72 2.43 -5.44 6.31
CA LEU A 72 1.34 -4.49 6.24
C LEU A 72 0.17 -5.04 5.40
N ALA A 73 0.45 -5.59 4.22
CA ALA A 73 -0.55 -6.18 3.33
C ALA A 73 -1.29 -7.35 3.98
N VAL A 74 -0.57 -8.28 4.61
CA VAL A 74 -1.18 -9.41 5.31
C VAL A 74 -2.01 -8.93 6.49
N ALA A 75 -1.50 -8.02 7.32
CA ALA A 75 -2.26 -7.48 8.46
C ALA A 75 -3.52 -6.75 8.00
N LEU A 76 -3.40 -5.94 6.94
CA LEU A 76 -4.50 -5.20 6.36
C LEU A 76 -5.50 -6.07 5.61
N CYS A 77 -5.16 -7.25 5.11
CA CYS A 77 -6.09 -8.14 4.41
C CYS A 77 -6.66 -9.22 5.33
N TYR A 78 -5.83 -9.91 6.11
CA TYR A 78 -6.24 -10.99 7.00
C TYR A 78 -7.31 -10.57 8.01
N ARG A 79 -7.24 -9.32 8.51
CA ARG A 79 -8.25 -8.78 9.42
C ARG A 79 -9.66 -8.71 8.80
N ALA A 80 -9.81 -8.59 7.47
CA ALA A 80 -11.12 -8.66 6.78
C ALA A 80 -11.63 -10.06 6.95
N VAL A 81 -10.81 -11.02 6.53
CA VAL A 81 -11.18 -12.42 6.49
C VAL A 81 -11.54 -12.91 7.89
N LEU A 82 -10.80 -12.48 8.91
CA LEU A 82 -11.10 -12.80 10.31
C LEU A 82 -12.39 -12.12 10.79
N SER A 83 -12.56 -10.82 10.54
CA SER A 83 -13.76 -10.08 10.96
C SER A 83 -15.04 -10.61 10.30
N ASP A 84 -14.94 -11.11 9.08
CA ASP A 84 -16.05 -11.69 8.31
C ASP A 84 -16.43 -13.10 8.83
N ARG A 85 -15.44 -13.86 9.35
CA ARG A 85 -15.68 -15.14 10.02
C ARG A 85 -16.30 -14.97 11.42
N GLU A 86 -15.87 -13.97 12.18
CA GLU A 86 -16.36 -13.70 13.54
C GLU A 86 -17.78 -13.12 13.55
N SER A 87 -18.19 -12.40 12.51
CA SER A 87 -19.52 -11.77 12.42
C SER A 87 -20.65 -12.73 12.00
N GLY A 88 -20.33 -13.92 11.47
CA GLY A 88 -21.32 -14.85 10.92
C GLY A 88 -22.00 -14.37 9.63
N GLU A 89 -21.49 -13.30 9.00
CA GLU A 89 -22.08 -12.65 7.81
C GLU A 89 -22.15 -13.62 6.60
N LEU A 90 -21.28 -14.64 6.56
CA LEU A 90 -21.29 -15.72 5.55
C LEU A 90 -22.56 -16.60 5.56
N ASP A 91 -23.29 -16.71 6.67
CA ASP A 91 -24.57 -17.43 6.73
C ASP A 91 -25.77 -16.57 6.31
N VAL A 92 -25.63 -15.24 6.33
CA VAL A 92 -26.65 -14.27 5.87
C VAL A 92 -26.45 -13.89 4.40
N LEU A 93 -25.21 -13.86 3.90
CA LEU A 93 -24.89 -13.70 2.48
C LEU A 93 -25.31 -14.90 1.62
N ARG A 94 -25.64 -16.05 2.23
CA ARG A 94 -26.35 -17.13 1.50
C ARG A 94 -27.80 -16.78 1.14
N THR A 95 -28.36 -15.72 1.74
CA THR A 95 -29.72 -15.23 1.48
C THR A 95 -29.74 -14.02 0.53
N PHE A 96 -28.62 -13.32 0.36
CA PHE A 96 -28.47 -12.23 -0.61
C PHE A 96 -27.69 -12.72 -1.83
N ASP A 97 -28.23 -12.52 -3.03
CA ASP A 97 -27.72 -13.03 -4.31
C ASP A 97 -26.46 -12.29 -4.80
N VAL A 98 -25.47 -12.08 -3.91
CA VAL A 98 -24.21 -11.40 -4.23
C VAL A 98 -23.22 -12.40 -4.80
N SER A 99 -22.77 -12.14 -6.02
CA SER A 99 -21.77 -12.99 -6.64
C SER A 99 -20.43 -12.96 -5.86
N ARG A 100 -19.87 -14.14 -5.57
CA ARG A 100 -18.55 -14.31 -4.94
C ARG A 100 -17.43 -13.44 -5.57
N PRO A 101 -17.29 -13.34 -6.91
CA PRO A 101 -16.25 -12.50 -7.51
C PRO A 101 -16.45 -11.00 -7.26
N ALA A 102 -17.69 -10.51 -7.18
CA ALA A 102 -17.97 -9.11 -6.85
C ALA A 102 -17.57 -8.77 -5.40
N TYR A 103 -17.80 -9.71 -4.47
CA TYR A 103 -17.38 -9.56 -3.08
C TYR A 103 -15.86 -9.51 -2.94
N VAL A 104 -15.16 -10.54 -3.42
CA VAL A 104 -13.68 -10.61 -3.31
C VAL A 104 -13.03 -9.43 -4.04
N GLY A 105 -13.53 -9.08 -5.23
CA GLY A 105 -13.07 -7.92 -5.99
C GLY A 105 -13.29 -6.60 -5.25
N GLY A 106 -14.46 -6.42 -4.62
CA GLY A 106 -14.75 -5.24 -3.82
C GLY A 106 -13.82 -5.11 -2.60
N VAL A 107 -13.61 -6.20 -1.86
CA VAL A 107 -12.69 -6.21 -0.71
C VAL A 107 -11.25 -5.91 -1.13
N TYR A 108 -10.79 -6.57 -2.20
CA TYR A 108 -9.47 -6.33 -2.76
C TYR A 108 -9.29 -4.87 -3.20
N LEU A 109 -10.28 -4.27 -3.87
CA LEU A 109 -10.20 -2.88 -4.31
C LEU A 109 -10.20 -1.89 -3.13
N GLY A 110 -11.09 -2.09 -2.15
CA GLY A 110 -11.17 -1.22 -0.97
C GLY A 110 -9.89 -1.24 -0.13
N ARG A 111 -9.36 -2.44 0.15
CA ARG A 111 -8.13 -2.62 0.94
C ARG A 111 -6.87 -2.33 0.15
N GLY A 112 -6.86 -2.70 -1.13
CA GLY A 112 -5.80 -2.38 -2.07
C GLY A 112 -5.61 -0.89 -2.21
N LEU A 113 -6.69 -0.10 -2.30
CA LEU A 113 -6.60 1.35 -2.35
C LEU A 113 -5.98 1.93 -1.07
N ALA A 114 -6.39 1.44 0.10
CA ALA A 114 -5.76 1.84 1.36
C ALA A 114 -4.25 1.51 1.40
N LEU A 115 -3.87 0.30 0.97
CA LEU A 115 -2.47 -0.11 0.85
C LEU A 115 -1.67 0.80 -0.08
N VAL A 116 -2.23 1.11 -1.25
CA VAL A 116 -1.62 2.04 -2.22
C VAL A 116 -1.36 3.38 -1.55
N PHE A 117 -2.36 3.97 -0.88
CA PHE A 117 -2.20 5.27 -0.21
C PHE A 117 -1.11 5.23 0.86
N VAL A 118 -1.09 4.21 1.71
CA VAL A 118 -0.12 4.10 2.81
C VAL A 118 1.29 3.87 2.27
N VAL A 119 1.49 2.89 1.40
CA VAL A 119 2.81 2.53 0.86
C VAL A 119 3.34 3.65 -0.03
N PHE A 120 2.57 4.07 -1.03
CA PHE A 120 3.00 5.10 -1.97
C PHE A 120 3.17 6.45 -1.30
N GLY A 121 2.22 6.85 -0.45
CA GLY A 121 2.29 8.12 0.29
C GLY A 121 3.52 8.20 1.19
N SER A 122 3.85 7.11 1.89
CA SER A 122 5.05 7.06 2.75
C SER A 122 6.34 7.14 1.95
N LEU A 123 6.41 6.44 0.82
CA LEU A 123 7.58 6.50 -0.06
C LEU A 123 7.74 7.88 -0.72
N LEU A 124 6.64 8.50 -1.18
CA LEU A 124 6.69 9.87 -1.69
C LEU A 124 7.14 10.87 -0.62
N ALA A 125 6.68 10.71 0.63
CA ALA A 125 7.12 11.54 1.74
C ALA A 125 8.65 11.39 1.98
N ALA A 126 9.18 10.17 1.91
CA ALA A 126 10.61 9.93 1.99
C ALA A 126 11.36 10.54 0.79
N GLY A 127 10.89 10.32 -0.44
CA GLY A 127 11.52 10.85 -1.66
C GLY A 127 11.52 12.38 -1.74
N ALA A 128 10.52 13.04 -1.13
CA ALA A 128 10.45 14.50 -1.04
C ALA A 128 11.55 15.11 -0.15
N THR A 129 12.23 14.31 0.67
CA THR A 129 13.35 14.80 1.50
C THR A 129 14.62 15.03 0.70
N VAL A 130 14.83 14.29 -0.40
CA VAL A 130 16.04 14.35 -1.23
C VAL A 130 16.33 15.78 -1.74
N PRO A 131 15.41 16.49 -2.41
CA PRO A 131 15.70 17.84 -2.91
C PRO A 131 15.95 18.88 -1.80
N VAL A 132 15.56 18.59 -0.57
CA VAL A 132 15.75 19.48 0.59
C VAL A 132 17.08 19.22 1.29
N LEU A 133 17.52 17.96 1.33
CA LEU A 133 18.65 17.50 2.14
C LEU A 133 19.91 17.17 1.33
N SER A 134 19.77 16.89 0.03
CA SER A 134 20.91 16.56 -0.84
C SER A 134 21.73 17.80 -1.18
N PRO A 135 23.06 17.77 -0.99
CA PRO A 135 23.96 18.79 -1.50
C PRO A 135 23.93 18.86 -3.04
N PRO A 136 24.39 19.98 -3.65
CA PRO A 136 24.47 20.12 -5.11
C PRO A 136 25.33 19.05 -5.81
N ASP A 137 26.37 18.57 -5.11
CA ASP A 137 27.28 17.52 -5.60
C ASP A 137 27.30 16.33 -4.60
N PRO A 138 26.27 15.47 -4.58
CA PRO A 138 26.21 14.36 -3.65
C PRO A 138 27.30 13.33 -3.98
N THR A 139 28.34 13.25 -3.15
CA THR A 139 29.59 12.53 -3.45
C THR A 139 29.60 11.05 -3.00
N PHE A 140 28.47 10.52 -2.52
CA PHE A 140 28.47 9.21 -1.83
C PHE A 140 28.54 7.99 -2.77
N LEU A 141 28.01 8.11 -3.99
CA LEU A 141 28.20 7.15 -5.06
C LEU A 141 28.52 7.95 -6.33
N ALA A 142 29.56 7.58 -7.06
CA ALA A 142 29.89 8.21 -8.35
C ALA A 142 28.90 7.77 -9.44
N LEU A 143 27.64 8.17 -9.29
CA LEU A 143 26.56 7.94 -10.23
C LEU A 143 26.45 9.15 -11.16
N ASN A 144 26.16 8.90 -12.43
CA ASN A 144 25.80 9.98 -13.34
C ASN A 144 24.36 10.43 -13.04
N GLU A 145 24.08 11.72 -13.26
CA GLU A 145 22.80 12.37 -12.96
C GLU A 145 21.59 11.67 -13.63
N ALA A 146 21.79 11.03 -14.79
CA ALA A 146 20.75 10.25 -15.45
C ALA A 146 20.39 8.94 -14.70
N ALA A 147 21.33 8.35 -13.97
CA ALA A 147 21.09 7.17 -13.14
C ALA A 147 20.44 7.55 -11.80
N ASP A 148 20.83 8.67 -11.19
CA ASP A 148 20.26 9.16 -9.94
C ASP A 148 19.14 10.19 -10.18
N SER A 149 17.93 9.70 -10.45
CA SER A 149 16.79 10.54 -10.85
C SER A 149 15.52 10.30 -10.02
N PRO A 150 14.66 11.32 -9.86
CA PRO A 150 13.34 11.16 -9.23
C PRO A 150 12.48 10.08 -9.92
N VAL A 151 12.70 9.88 -11.23
CA VAL A 151 11.99 8.86 -12.02
C VAL A 151 12.40 7.45 -11.57
N ALA A 152 13.67 7.22 -11.23
CA ALA A 152 14.11 5.93 -10.69
C ALA A 152 13.43 5.63 -9.35
N PHE A 153 13.35 6.63 -8.46
CA PHE A 153 12.63 6.50 -7.19
C PHE A 153 11.13 6.25 -7.37
N LEU A 154 10.51 6.94 -8.33
CA LEU A 154 9.11 6.72 -8.66
C LEU A 154 8.86 5.28 -9.16
N ARG A 155 9.75 4.75 -10.00
CA ARG A 155 9.69 3.34 -10.44
C ARG A 155 9.78 2.37 -9.27
N PHE A 156 10.73 2.57 -8.36
CA PHE A 156 10.82 1.79 -7.13
C PHE A 156 9.52 1.85 -6.31
N SER A 157 8.95 3.04 -6.16
CA SER A 157 7.71 3.26 -5.41
C SER A 157 6.52 2.53 -6.06
N VAL A 158 6.42 2.55 -7.39
CA VAL A 158 5.39 1.81 -8.13
C VAL A 158 5.59 0.30 -7.97
N LEU A 159 6.82 -0.21 -8.05
CA LEU A 159 7.11 -1.63 -7.83
C LEU A 159 6.75 -2.08 -6.40
N ALA A 160 7.03 -1.25 -5.39
CA ALA A 160 6.65 -1.51 -4.01
C ALA A 160 5.12 -1.59 -3.84
N VAL A 161 4.36 -0.72 -4.53
CA VAL A 161 2.89 -0.77 -4.56
C VAL A 161 2.39 -2.05 -5.24
N LEU A 162 2.96 -2.42 -6.39
CA LEU A 162 2.60 -3.67 -7.08
C LEU A 162 2.90 -4.89 -6.21
N PHE A 163 4.00 -4.87 -5.47
CA PHE A 163 4.33 -5.91 -4.50
C PHE A 163 3.31 -5.98 -3.37
N ALA A 164 2.90 -4.83 -2.80
CA ALA A 164 1.85 -4.76 -1.78
C ALA A 164 0.53 -5.36 -2.28
N LEU A 165 0.12 -5.00 -3.50
CA LEU A 165 -1.10 -5.49 -4.14
C LEU A 165 -1.04 -6.98 -4.46
N ALA A 166 0.11 -7.49 -4.91
CA ALA A 166 0.32 -8.92 -5.12
C ALA A 166 0.20 -9.71 -3.81
N VAL A 167 0.81 -9.24 -2.72
CA VAL A 167 0.67 -9.87 -1.41
C VAL A 167 -0.77 -9.79 -0.91
N ALA A 168 -1.46 -8.66 -1.12
CA ALA A 168 -2.87 -8.50 -0.77
C ALA A 168 -3.76 -9.49 -1.51
N ALA A 169 -3.49 -9.76 -2.79
CA ALA A 169 -4.22 -10.75 -3.58
C ALA A 169 -4.02 -12.19 -3.07
N VAL A 170 -2.84 -12.51 -2.53
CA VAL A 170 -2.56 -13.83 -1.93
C VAL A 170 -3.21 -13.96 -0.55
N ALA A 171 -3.38 -12.85 0.18
CA ALA A 171 -3.90 -12.84 1.54
C ALA A 171 -5.44 -12.88 1.64
N LEU A 172 -6.15 -12.70 0.54
CA LEU A 172 -7.62 -12.70 0.42
C LEU A 172 -8.11 -14.01 -0.20
#